data_AF-A0A3N5TFM9-F1
#
_entry.id   AF-A0A3N5TFM9-F1
#
_cell.length_a   1.000
_cell.length_b   1.000
_cell.length_c   1.000
_cell.angle_alpha   90.00
_cell.angle_beta   90.00
_cell.angle_gamma   90.00
#
_symmetry.space_group_name_H-M   'P 1'
#
loop_
_entity.id
_entity.type
_entity.pdbx_description
1 polymer ?
#
loop_
_entity_poly.entity_id
_entity_poly.type
_entity_poly.pdbx_seq_one_letter_code
_entity_poly.pdbx_strand_id
1 'polypeptide(L)'
;MPAPDFRDAALGGTGNMQAWIERLANIQHLLRTTRTAEDVFLILGDALRWLFGDGAQIDIVREPQPFKPHPVASEAISESGPRLSPDGSQVVISLLAEEQAFGLVMIRAPRALDAKDVGIASLLASSASQTLARLGWPADPHIFRGLVENANVAIDVVNTEGKLIYANQAAALLYGFSSPAEMLGTYIKSRYSPEEKERVSTRHSPVSHTNQGWIEDATHRNVEGALLPIRLAVFGLPDPRGNLMGYGAIIQNLSEQQRLLISLQDNSRRLQAAAEVARVAVSKPDLDSLLRHVAAVIQRYLTCDIVSLALREGDALVMRAAQGAEGPLDLPPVRLPLDHLSLNTWAVTNAQPVLCNDVTTDPRYQPVPELWQVAAELVVPLR
;
A
#
# COMPACT_ATOMS: atom_id res chain seq x y z
N MET A 1 -2.12 -14.75 43.97
CA MET A 1 -1.06 -15.38 44.79
C MET A 1 0.16 -14.49 44.69
N PRO A 2 0.84 -14.15 45.81
CA PRO A 2 2.08 -13.37 45.72
C PRO A 2 3.17 -14.23 45.05
N ALA A 3 4.04 -13.59 44.26
CA ALA A 3 5.17 -14.25 43.61
C ALA A 3 6.09 -14.88 44.67
N PRO A 4 6.66 -16.09 44.44
CA PRO A 4 7.56 -16.70 45.40
C PRO A 4 8.85 -15.88 45.49
N ASP A 5 9.26 -15.57 46.72
CA ASP A 5 10.56 -14.96 47.03
C ASP A 5 11.64 -16.05 47.05
N PHE A 6 12.69 -15.87 46.24
CA PHE A 6 13.71 -16.90 45.95
C PHE A 6 15.07 -16.61 46.61
N ARG A 7 15.15 -15.75 47.63
CA ARG A 7 16.44 -15.22 48.12
C ARG A 7 17.13 -15.97 49.25
N ASP A 8 16.50 -16.92 49.93
CA ASP A 8 17.13 -17.58 51.08
C ASP A 8 17.33 -19.09 50.89
N ALA A 9 18.42 -19.46 50.21
CA ALA A 9 19.15 -20.71 50.46
C ALA A 9 20.50 -20.68 49.74
N ALA A 10 21.49 -20.05 50.37
CA ALA A 10 22.89 -20.25 50.03
C ALA A 10 23.26 -21.73 50.25
N LEU A 11 23.70 -22.43 49.20
CA LEU A 11 24.49 -23.65 49.34
C LEU A 11 25.57 -23.65 48.26
N GLY A 12 26.74 -23.17 48.65
CA GLY A 12 27.99 -23.63 48.06
C GLY A 12 28.22 -25.10 48.40
N GLY A 13 28.90 -25.81 47.50
CA GLY A 13 29.55 -27.11 47.78
C GLY A 13 28.63 -28.27 48.15
N THR A 14 28.39 -29.18 47.20
CA THR A 14 27.96 -30.58 47.46
C THR A 14 26.66 -30.78 48.25
N GLY A 15 25.58 -30.09 47.88
CA GLY A 15 24.23 -30.39 48.38
C GLY A 15 23.64 -31.67 47.78
N ASN A 16 23.10 -32.55 48.63
CA ASN A 16 22.47 -33.86 48.36
C ASN A 16 21.88 -34.02 46.93
N MET A 17 22.40 -34.98 46.16
CA MET A 17 21.98 -35.27 44.78
C MET A 17 20.46 -35.47 44.65
N GLN A 18 19.81 -35.95 45.71
CA GLN A 18 18.36 -36.13 45.76
C GLN A 18 17.59 -34.79 45.74
N ALA A 19 18.04 -33.78 46.50
CA ALA A 19 17.45 -32.44 46.47
C ALA A 19 17.65 -31.75 45.11
N TRP A 20 18.77 -32.05 44.45
CA TRP A 20 19.06 -31.58 43.08
C TRP A 20 18.10 -32.17 42.05
N ILE A 21 17.85 -33.48 42.12
CA ILE A 21 16.91 -34.18 41.24
C ILE A 21 15.48 -33.69 41.47
N GLU A 22 15.06 -33.54 42.72
CA GLU A 22 13.73 -33.02 43.07
C GLU A 22 13.50 -31.62 42.52
N ARG A 23 14.51 -30.75 42.62
CA ARG A 23 14.44 -29.37 42.10
C ARG A 23 14.33 -29.34 40.58
N LEU A 24 15.11 -30.15 39.86
CA LEU A 24 15.01 -30.27 38.40
C LEU A 24 13.65 -30.81 37.95
N ALA A 25 13.13 -31.83 38.64
CA ALA A 25 11.80 -32.39 38.35
C ALA A 25 10.69 -31.34 38.56
N ASN A 26 10.80 -30.51 39.61
CA ASN A 26 9.86 -29.43 39.86
C ASN A 26 9.92 -28.36 38.76
N ILE A 27 11.11 -27.93 38.35
CA ILE A 27 11.28 -26.96 37.25
C ILE A 27 10.65 -27.49 35.95
N GLN A 28 10.90 -28.75 35.60
CA GLN A 28 10.28 -29.38 34.43
C GLN A 28 8.76 -29.48 34.55
N HIS A 29 8.24 -29.81 35.72
CA HIS A 29 6.81 -29.83 35.97
C HIS A 29 6.17 -28.45 35.79
N LEU A 30 6.80 -27.41 36.35
CA LEU A 30 6.36 -26.02 36.19
C LEU A 30 6.36 -25.60 34.73
N LEU A 31 7.45 -25.82 33.99
CA LEU A 31 7.51 -25.54 32.56
C LEU A 31 6.36 -26.21 31.79
N ARG A 32 6.05 -27.48 32.07
CA ARG A 32 4.98 -28.21 31.37
C ARG A 32 3.55 -27.76 31.76
N THR A 33 3.35 -27.28 32.98
CA THR A 33 2.01 -26.95 33.52
C THR A 33 1.65 -25.48 33.38
N THR A 34 2.65 -24.61 33.20
CA THR A 34 2.50 -23.19 32.92
C THR A 34 1.63 -22.92 31.69
N ARG A 35 0.83 -21.85 31.77
CA ARG A 35 -0.16 -21.46 30.76
C ARG A 35 0.19 -20.20 29.96
N THR A 36 1.28 -19.51 30.30
CA THR A 36 1.73 -18.31 29.59
C THR A 36 3.19 -18.43 29.17
N ALA A 37 3.56 -17.81 28.05
CA ALA A 37 4.95 -17.83 27.58
C ALA A 37 5.89 -16.97 28.44
N GLU A 38 5.37 -15.90 29.05
CA GLU A 38 6.14 -15.04 29.94
C GLU A 38 6.62 -15.81 31.18
N ASP A 39 5.74 -16.61 31.77
CA ASP A 39 6.07 -17.51 32.87
C ASP A 39 7.12 -18.56 32.43
N VAL A 40 7.07 -19.05 31.19
CA VAL A 40 8.10 -19.98 30.66
C VAL A 40 9.48 -19.33 30.66
N PHE A 41 9.59 -18.07 30.19
CA PHE A 41 10.86 -17.34 30.19
C PHE A 41 11.35 -17.02 31.61
N LEU A 42 10.43 -16.69 32.52
CA LEU A 42 10.77 -16.41 33.92
C LEU A 42 11.32 -17.67 34.60
N ILE A 43 10.61 -18.80 34.48
CA ILE A 43 10.99 -20.09 35.05
C ILE A 43 12.33 -20.55 34.45
N LEU A 44 12.52 -20.43 33.13
CA LEU A 44 13.77 -20.79 32.47
C LEU A 44 14.92 -19.91 32.95
N GLY A 45 14.72 -18.59 33.06
CA GLY A 45 15.74 -17.67 33.55
C GLY A 45 16.17 -17.95 34.99
N ASP A 46 15.21 -18.23 35.87
CA ASP A 46 15.49 -18.57 37.27
C ASP A 46 16.19 -19.92 37.40
N ALA A 47 15.78 -20.92 36.60
CA ALA A 47 16.45 -22.22 36.56
C ALA A 47 17.90 -22.12 36.10
N LEU A 48 18.18 -21.30 35.08
CA LEU A 48 19.54 -21.09 34.58
C LEU A 48 20.40 -20.31 35.59
N ARG A 49 19.85 -19.27 36.24
CA ARG A 49 20.56 -18.56 37.32
C ARG A 49 20.90 -19.47 38.49
N TRP A 50 19.98 -20.36 38.87
CA TRP A 50 20.25 -21.38 39.88
C TRP A 50 21.35 -22.36 39.45
N LEU A 51 21.34 -22.79 38.18
CA LEU A 51 22.29 -23.76 37.64
C LEU A 51 23.73 -23.21 37.56
N PHE A 52 23.90 -21.98 37.06
CA PHE A 52 25.23 -21.38 36.82
C PHE A 52 25.71 -20.43 37.93
N GLY A 53 24.83 -20.06 38.86
CA GLY A 53 25.11 -19.14 39.97
C GLY A 53 25.31 -17.68 39.54
N ASP A 54 25.54 -16.80 40.52
CA ASP A 54 25.64 -15.34 40.32
C ASP A 54 26.86 -14.88 39.51
N GLY A 55 27.82 -15.77 39.27
CA GLY A 55 29.02 -15.49 38.48
C GLY A 55 28.82 -15.54 36.96
N ALA A 56 27.70 -16.08 36.48
CA ALA A 56 27.39 -16.17 35.06
C ALA A 56 26.38 -15.11 34.62
N GLN A 57 26.67 -14.44 33.50
CA GLN A 57 25.72 -13.58 32.81
C GLN A 57 24.81 -14.44 31.94
N ILE A 58 23.50 -14.32 32.13
CA ILE A 58 22.48 -15.12 31.45
C ILE A 58 21.51 -14.19 30.76
N ASP A 59 21.49 -14.25 29.43
CA ASP A 59 20.64 -13.44 28.58
C ASP A 59 19.72 -14.36 27.78
N ILE A 60 18.40 -14.29 28.03
CA ILE A 60 17.40 -14.98 27.21
C ILE A 60 16.85 -13.97 26.20
N VAL A 61 17.33 -14.12 24.98
CA VAL A 61 16.99 -13.27 23.84
C VAL A 61 15.73 -13.82 23.21
N ARG A 62 14.61 -13.15 23.48
CA ARG A 62 13.27 -13.50 22.98
C ARG A 62 13.04 -13.01 21.54
N GLU A 63 13.79 -11.99 21.15
CA GLU A 63 13.82 -11.39 19.82
C GLU A 63 15.27 -11.22 19.41
N PRO A 64 15.71 -11.59 18.20
CA PRO A 64 16.91 -10.98 17.65
C PRO A 64 16.58 -9.50 17.42
N GLN A 65 16.92 -8.63 18.39
CA GLN A 65 17.04 -7.20 18.13
C GLN A 65 18.01 -6.98 16.94
N PRO A 66 18.15 -5.77 16.36
CA PRO A 66 19.29 -5.46 15.48
C PRO A 66 20.59 -5.53 16.28
N PHE A 67 21.00 -6.76 16.59
CA PHE A 67 22.18 -7.16 17.29
C PHE A 67 23.25 -7.31 16.22
N LYS A 68 24.42 -6.71 16.41
CA LYS A 68 25.59 -7.09 15.61
C LYS A 68 25.89 -8.56 15.95
N PRO A 69 25.64 -9.54 15.07
CA PRO A 69 25.67 -10.93 15.48
C PRO A 69 27.07 -11.31 15.95
N HIS A 70 27.16 -11.87 17.15
CA HIS A 70 28.37 -12.54 17.63
C HIS A 70 28.50 -13.87 16.86
N PRO A 71 29.70 -14.28 16.39
CA PRO A 71 29.86 -15.46 15.51
C PRO A 71 29.19 -16.74 16.03
N VAL A 72 29.31 -16.98 17.34
CA VAL A 72 28.75 -18.17 18.02
C VAL A 72 27.21 -18.21 17.98
N ALA A 73 26.54 -17.03 17.95
CA ALA A 73 25.08 -16.97 17.88
C ALA A 73 24.55 -17.30 16.47
N SER A 74 25.28 -16.90 15.43
CA SER A 74 24.93 -17.22 14.04
C SER A 74 25.06 -18.72 13.76
N GLU A 75 26.10 -19.37 14.27
CA GLU A 75 26.32 -20.82 14.10
C GLU A 75 25.31 -21.68 14.87
N ALA A 76 24.85 -21.22 16.04
CA ALA A 76 23.85 -21.95 16.85
C ALA A 76 22.46 -21.99 16.19
N ILE A 77 22.11 -20.96 15.42
CA ILE A 77 20.85 -20.88 14.69
C ILE A 77 20.87 -21.83 13.49
N SER A 78 22.00 -21.97 12.78
CA SER A 78 22.08 -22.77 11.55
C SER A 78 22.11 -24.28 11.76
N GLU A 79 22.64 -24.76 12.89
CA GLU A 79 22.93 -26.19 13.10
C GLU A 79 22.12 -26.84 14.23
N SER A 80 21.12 -26.14 14.77
CA SER A 80 20.11 -26.69 15.71
C SER A 80 20.69 -27.40 16.95
N GLY A 81 21.75 -26.83 17.56
CA GLY A 81 22.36 -27.36 18.78
C GLY A 81 23.16 -26.31 19.56
N PRO A 82 23.55 -26.59 20.82
CA PRO A 82 24.32 -25.65 21.62
C PRO A 82 25.69 -25.39 20.98
N ARG A 83 26.14 -24.14 20.95
CA ARG A 83 27.47 -23.75 20.46
C ARG A 83 28.26 -23.09 21.56
N LEU A 84 29.46 -23.61 21.78
CA LEU A 84 30.43 -23.08 22.73
C LEU A 84 31.38 -22.13 21.99
N SER A 85 31.79 -21.05 22.65
CA SER A 85 32.90 -20.24 22.18
C SER A 85 34.22 -21.04 22.21
N PRO A 86 35.24 -20.65 21.42
CA PRO A 86 36.52 -21.37 21.38
C PRO A 86 37.23 -21.54 22.73
N ASP A 87 36.99 -20.61 23.66
CA ASP A 87 37.51 -20.63 25.03
C ASP A 87 36.58 -21.36 26.03
N GLY A 88 35.43 -21.86 25.58
CA GLY A 88 34.42 -22.55 26.38
C GLY A 88 33.70 -21.67 27.40
N SER A 89 33.97 -20.36 27.44
CA SER A 89 33.42 -19.42 28.42
C SER A 89 32.00 -18.96 28.11
N GLN A 90 31.54 -19.19 26.87
CA GLN A 90 30.21 -18.82 26.42
C GLN A 90 29.52 -20.01 25.76
N VAL A 91 28.22 -20.16 26.02
CA VAL A 91 27.36 -21.06 25.26
C VAL A 91 26.13 -20.33 24.76
N VAL A 92 25.76 -20.60 23.51
CA VAL A 92 24.47 -20.20 22.93
C VAL A 92 23.64 -21.44 22.67
N ILE A 93 22.40 -21.45 23.18
CA ILE A 93 21.44 -22.54 23.05
C ILE A 93 20.19 -22.00 22.37
N SER A 94 19.79 -22.62 21.26
CA SER A 94 18.58 -22.25 20.53
C SER A 94 17.32 -22.80 21.20
N LEU A 95 16.30 -21.96 21.36
CA LEU A 95 14.96 -22.40 21.76
C LEU A 95 14.19 -22.84 20.51
N LEU A 96 14.32 -24.10 20.12
CA LEU A 96 13.76 -24.64 18.88
C LEU A 96 12.78 -25.79 19.17
N ALA A 97 11.61 -25.78 18.56
CA ALA A 97 10.69 -26.92 18.54
C ALA A 97 10.01 -27.03 17.16
N GLU A 98 10.00 -28.24 16.59
CA GLU A 98 9.35 -28.56 15.30
C GLU A 98 9.68 -27.56 14.17
N GLU A 99 10.97 -27.18 14.06
CA GLU A 99 11.52 -26.19 13.10
C GLU A 99 11.18 -24.71 13.37
N GLN A 100 10.40 -24.40 14.41
CA GLN A 100 10.14 -23.03 14.83
C GLN A 100 11.12 -22.58 15.93
N ALA A 101 11.76 -21.43 15.71
CA ALA A 101 12.62 -20.78 16.70
C ALA A 101 11.81 -19.82 17.60
N PHE A 102 12.04 -19.91 18.90
CA PHE A 102 11.38 -19.12 19.95
C PHE A 102 12.35 -18.21 20.71
N GLY A 103 13.64 -18.20 20.34
CA GLY A 103 14.67 -17.34 20.92
C GLY A 103 16.03 -18.04 21.09
N LEU A 104 16.96 -17.34 21.75
CA LEU A 104 18.28 -17.85 22.12
C LEU A 104 18.51 -17.68 23.63
N VAL A 105 19.18 -18.65 24.23
CA VAL A 105 19.76 -18.53 25.56
C VAL A 105 21.26 -18.33 25.39
N MET A 106 21.78 -17.20 25.86
CA MET A 106 23.21 -16.93 25.91
C MET A 106 23.68 -16.96 27.36
N ILE A 107 24.73 -17.73 27.62
CA ILE A 107 25.33 -17.86 28.94
C ILE A 107 26.80 -17.54 28.80
N ARG A 108 27.29 -16.58 29.59
CA ARG A 108 28.70 -16.18 29.64
C ARG A 108 29.21 -16.31 31.07
N ALA A 109 30.25 -17.10 31.28
CA ALA A 109 30.89 -17.30 32.56
C ALA A 109 32.36 -16.83 32.52
N PRO A 110 32.96 -16.47 33.68
CA PRO A 110 34.36 -16.06 33.77
C PRO A 110 35.36 -17.22 33.54
N ARG A 111 34.88 -18.46 33.45
CA ARG A 111 35.66 -19.68 33.19
C ARG A 111 34.91 -20.59 32.21
N ALA A 112 35.62 -21.58 31.66
CA ALA A 112 35.01 -22.59 30.81
C ALA A 112 33.84 -23.29 31.53
N LEU A 113 32.73 -23.44 30.82
CA LEU A 113 31.50 -24.06 31.32
C LEU A 113 31.65 -25.60 31.38
N ASP A 114 31.08 -26.23 32.42
CA ASP A 114 31.04 -27.69 32.53
C ASP A 114 30.07 -28.27 31.49
N ALA A 115 30.51 -29.31 30.77
CA ALA A 115 29.69 -30.03 29.80
C ALA A 115 28.39 -30.59 30.41
N LYS A 116 28.42 -30.98 31.68
CA LYS A 116 27.23 -31.45 32.41
C LYS A 116 26.18 -30.34 32.53
N ASP A 117 26.59 -29.14 32.94
CA ASP A 117 25.68 -28.01 33.14
C ASP A 117 25.14 -27.50 31.81
N VAL A 118 25.96 -27.47 30.75
CA VAL A 118 25.52 -27.18 29.39
C VAL A 118 24.47 -28.19 28.91
N GLY A 119 24.64 -29.48 29.23
CA GLY A 119 23.66 -30.52 28.91
C GLY A 119 22.31 -30.30 29.62
N ILE A 120 22.35 -29.95 30.91
CA ILE A 120 21.14 -29.64 31.70
C ILE A 120 20.44 -28.38 31.17
N ALA A 121 21.20 -27.32 30.88
CA ALA A 121 20.66 -26.09 30.28
C ALA A 121 19.98 -26.37 28.93
N SER A 122 20.57 -27.24 28.11
CA SER A 122 20.00 -27.65 26.83
C SER A 122 18.68 -28.41 26.99
N LEU A 123 18.57 -29.27 28.01
CA LEU A 123 17.34 -29.99 28.33
C LEU A 123 16.22 -29.03 28.78
N LEU A 124 16.54 -28.07 29.63
CA LEU A 124 15.60 -27.04 30.08
C LEU A 124 15.13 -26.16 28.91
N ALA A 125 16.06 -25.74 28.05
CA ALA A 125 15.76 -25.00 26.82
C ALA A 125 14.83 -25.79 25.88
N SER A 126 15.07 -27.09 25.69
CA SER A 126 14.19 -27.95 24.87
C SER A 126 12.78 -28.07 25.48
N SER A 127 12.67 -28.29 26.79
CA SER A 127 11.37 -28.36 27.47
C SER A 127 10.60 -27.04 27.42
N ALA A 128 11.31 -25.91 27.53
CA ALA A 128 10.72 -24.58 27.35
C ALA A 128 10.23 -24.40 25.91
N SER A 129 11.02 -24.81 24.91
CA SER A 129 10.67 -24.71 23.49
C SER A 129 9.41 -25.50 23.14
N GLN A 130 9.30 -26.75 23.61
CA GLN A 130 8.08 -27.56 23.43
C GLN A 130 6.86 -26.93 24.08
N THR A 131 7.03 -26.30 25.25
CA THR A 131 5.94 -25.61 25.93
C THR A 131 5.52 -24.36 25.17
N LEU A 132 6.47 -23.56 24.68
CA LEU A 132 6.21 -22.37 23.86
C LEU A 132 5.47 -22.71 22.56
N ALA A 133 5.88 -23.80 21.89
CA ALA A 133 5.18 -24.33 20.72
C ALA A 133 3.74 -24.77 21.06
N ARG A 134 3.56 -25.55 22.14
CA ARG A 134 2.22 -25.97 22.61
C ARG A 134 1.32 -24.80 22.96
N LEU A 135 1.87 -23.74 23.54
CA LEU A 135 1.12 -22.52 23.90
C LEU A 135 0.77 -21.65 22.69
N GLY A 136 1.14 -22.07 21.47
CA GLY A 136 0.82 -21.36 20.24
C GLY A 136 1.49 -19.99 20.17
N TRP A 137 2.71 -19.86 20.72
CA TRP A 137 3.47 -18.62 20.61
C TRP A 137 3.69 -18.31 19.12
N PRO A 138 3.15 -17.19 18.61
CA PRO A 138 2.94 -17.02 17.19
C PRO A 138 4.27 -16.88 16.44
N ALA A 139 4.24 -17.15 15.13
CA ALA A 139 5.34 -16.81 14.23
C ALA A 139 5.83 -15.38 14.53
N ASP A 140 7.15 -15.21 14.52
CA ASP A 140 7.85 -14.05 15.09
C ASP A 140 7.15 -12.72 14.71
N PRO A 141 6.74 -11.88 15.68
CA PRO A 141 6.18 -10.56 15.42
C PRO A 141 7.01 -9.71 14.44
N HIS A 142 8.31 -9.96 14.30
CA HIS A 142 9.20 -9.31 13.32
C HIS A 142 9.01 -9.81 11.88
N ILE A 143 8.60 -11.06 11.65
CA ILE A 143 8.24 -11.52 10.30
C ILE A 143 6.93 -10.86 9.88
N PHE A 144 5.94 -10.87 10.76
CA PHE A 144 4.68 -10.18 10.50
C PHE A 144 4.87 -8.67 10.36
N ARG A 145 5.64 -8.04 11.25
CA ARG A 145 5.99 -6.63 11.16
C ARG A 145 6.78 -6.34 9.88
N GLY A 146 7.75 -7.18 9.51
CA GLY A 146 8.51 -7.05 8.28
C GLY A 146 7.63 -7.10 7.04
N LEU A 147 6.68 -8.04 6.97
CA LEU A 147 5.70 -8.14 5.88
C LEU A 147 4.79 -6.92 5.83
N VAL A 148 4.31 -6.44 6.98
CA VAL A 148 3.39 -5.30 7.06
C VAL A 148 4.11 -3.98 6.77
N GLU A 149 5.31 -3.76 7.30
CA GLU A 149 6.10 -2.53 7.10
C GLU A 149 6.60 -2.39 5.66
N ASN A 150 6.90 -3.51 4.98
CA ASN A 150 7.37 -3.50 3.59
C ASN A 150 6.24 -3.73 2.56
N ALA A 151 4.99 -3.83 3.00
CA ALA A 151 3.86 -3.94 2.08
C ALA A 151 3.69 -2.64 1.29
N ASN A 152 3.52 -2.74 -0.03
CA ASN A 152 3.17 -1.61 -0.89
C ASN A 152 1.69 -1.18 -0.77
N VAL A 153 0.96 -1.77 0.17
CA VAL A 153 -0.44 -1.46 0.47
C VAL A 153 -0.47 -0.80 1.84
N ALA A 154 -1.29 0.24 1.99
CA ALA A 154 -1.44 0.93 3.26
C ALA A 154 -2.16 0.00 4.24
N ILE A 155 -1.59 -0.17 5.43
CA ILE A 155 -2.15 -1.00 6.50
C ILE A 155 -2.20 -0.15 7.76
N ASP A 156 -3.36 -0.10 8.40
CA ASP A 156 -3.51 0.56 9.69
C ASP A 156 -4.41 -0.21 10.65
N VAL A 157 -4.27 0.12 11.94
CA VAL A 157 -5.09 -0.43 13.02
C VAL A 157 -5.59 0.70 13.89
N VAL A 158 -6.86 0.62 14.27
CA VAL A 158 -7.50 1.53 15.20
C VAL A 158 -8.03 0.78 16.41
N ASN A 159 -8.14 1.48 17.54
CA ASN A 159 -8.89 0.95 18.69
C ASN A 159 -10.41 0.96 18.41
N THR A 160 -11.21 0.47 19.36
CA THR A 160 -12.67 0.42 19.26
C THR A 160 -13.34 1.79 19.10
N GLU A 161 -12.67 2.88 19.46
CA GLU A 161 -13.14 4.26 19.28
C GLU A 161 -12.79 4.86 17.91
N GLY A 162 -12.00 4.14 17.09
CA GLY A 162 -11.54 4.60 15.77
C GLY A 162 -10.31 5.51 15.83
N LYS A 163 -9.54 5.46 16.93
CA LYS A 163 -8.26 6.15 17.09
C LYS A 163 -7.13 5.27 16.59
N LEU A 164 -6.26 5.82 15.74
CA LEU A 164 -5.14 5.10 15.14
C LEU A 164 -4.11 4.68 16.19
N ILE A 165 -3.81 3.38 16.26
CA ILE A 165 -2.81 2.80 17.17
C ILE A 165 -1.63 2.18 16.44
N TYR A 166 -1.77 1.92 15.14
CA TYR A 166 -0.71 1.43 14.26
C TYR A 166 -0.95 1.88 12.82
N ALA A 167 0.14 2.11 12.08
CA ALA A 167 0.15 2.32 10.65
C ALA A 167 1.52 1.92 10.09
N ASN A 168 1.57 1.38 8.87
CA ASN A 168 2.81 1.13 8.16
C ASN A 168 3.26 2.37 7.34
N GLN A 169 4.48 2.31 6.78
CA GLN A 169 5.01 3.40 5.96
C GLN A 169 4.14 3.73 4.73
N ALA A 170 3.54 2.72 4.09
CA ALA A 170 2.67 2.94 2.94
C ALA A 170 1.41 3.75 3.30
N ALA A 171 0.85 3.57 4.50
CA ALA A 171 -0.26 4.37 4.99
C ALA A 171 0.14 5.83 5.21
N ALA A 172 1.33 6.10 5.77
CA ALA A 172 1.84 7.46 5.94
C ALA A 172 1.95 8.19 4.60
N LEU A 173 2.60 7.55 3.62
CA LEU A 173 2.75 8.10 2.28
C LEU A 173 1.42 8.32 1.57
N LEU A 174 0.47 7.36 1.69
CA LEU A 174 -0.84 7.47 1.07
C LEU A 174 -1.61 8.70 1.56
N TYR A 175 -1.58 8.97 2.87
CA TYR A 175 -2.35 10.08 3.47
C TYR A 175 -1.57 11.39 3.58
N GLY A 176 -0.33 11.46 3.10
CA GLY A 176 0.48 12.68 3.05
C GLY A 176 1.24 13.01 4.34
N PHE A 177 1.52 12.02 5.18
CA PHE A 177 2.34 12.16 6.38
C PHE A 177 3.80 11.80 6.08
N SER A 178 4.72 12.42 6.83
CA SER A 178 6.16 12.16 6.66
C SER A 178 6.59 10.85 7.31
N SER A 179 5.87 10.42 8.36
CA SER A 179 6.12 9.16 9.05
C SER A 179 4.84 8.56 9.67
N PRO A 180 4.79 7.24 9.91
CA PRO A 180 3.67 6.63 10.63
C PRO A 180 3.45 7.21 12.02
N ALA A 181 4.51 7.65 12.69
CA ALA A 181 4.45 8.24 14.03
C ALA A 181 3.56 9.50 14.08
N GLU A 182 3.56 10.30 13.02
CA GLU A 182 2.70 11.50 12.90
C GLU A 182 1.21 11.16 12.77
N MET A 183 0.89 9.96 12.26
CA MET A 183 -0.49 9.52 12.11
C MET A 183 -1.08 8.99 13.42
N LEU A 184 -0.25 8.51 14.34
CA LEU A 184 -0.71 7.84 15.56
C LEU A 184 -1.55 8.79 16.42
N GLY A 185 -2.66 8.26 16.94
CA GLY A 185 -3.59 9.00 17.77
C GLY A 185 -4.58 9.89 17.02
N THR A 186 -4.49 9.98 15.69
CA THR A 186 -5.53 10.65 14.86
C THR A 186 -6.79 9.77 14.74
N TYR A 187 -7.94 10.40 14.47
CA TYR A 187 -9.21 9.69 14.28
C TYR A 187 -9.49 9.44 12.81
N ILE A 188 -9.72 8.17 12.43
CA ILE A 188 -9.96 7.79 11.03
C ILE A 188 -11.22 8.43 10.42
N LYS A 189 -12.17 8.85 11.25
CA LYS A 189 -13.40 9.52 10.80
C LYS A 189 -13.10 10.83 10.05
N SER A 190 -11.97 11.49 10.27
CA SER A 190 -11.61 12.70 9.53
C SER A 190 -11.36 12.45 8.03
N ARG A 191 -11.08 11.19 7.65
CA ARG A 191 -10.74 10.80 6.27
C ARG A 191 -11.96 10.63 5.37
N TYR A 192 -13.15 10.50 5.95
CA TYR A 192 -14.40 10.26 5.23
C TYR A 192 -15.16 11.57 5.00
N SER A 193 -15.81 11.69 3.85
CA SER A 193 -16.83 12.72 3.62
C SER A 193 -18.02 12.55 4.58
N PRO A 194 -18.84 13.59 4.81
CA PRO A 194 -20.06 13.46 5.61
C PRO A 194 -20.98 12.33 5.14
N GLU A 195 -21.15 12.18 3.82
CA GLU A 195 -21.96 11.12 3.19
C GLU A 195 -21.38 9.72 3.44
N GLU A 196 -20.05 9.56 3.30
CA GLU A 196 -19.40 8.28 3.54
C GLU A 196 -19.39 7.88 5.02
N LYS A 197 -19.38 8.85 5.95
CA LYS A 197 -19.49 8.55 7.39
C LYS A 197 -20.80 7.85 7.73
N GLU A 198 -21.90 8.26 7.12
CA GLU A 198 -23.23 7.67 7.34
C GLU A 198 -23.32 6.26 6.72
N ARG A 199 -22.72 6.07 5.55
CA ARG A 199 -22.62 4.76 4.92
C ARG A 199 -21.81 3.76 5.73
N VAL A 200 -20.69 4.21 6.31
CA VAL A 200 -19.83 3.39 7.19
C VAL A 200 -20.53 3.06 8.51
N SER A 201 -21.22 4.02 9.13
CA SER A 201 -21.89 3.80 10.41
C SER A 201 -23.07 2.82 10.33
N THR A 202 -23.83 2.86 9.24
CA THR A 202 -25.08 2.10 9.09
C THR A 202 -24.88 0.69 8.52
N ARG A 203 -24.04 0.54 7.49
CA ARG A 203 -23.88 -0.72 6.75
C ARG A 203 -22.66 -1.53 7.20
N HIS A 204 -21.57 -0.85 7.50
CA HIS A 204 -20.25 -1.47 7.64
C HIS A 204 -19.86 -1.73 9.08
N SER A 205 -20.25 -0.85 10.01
CA SER A 205 -19.97 -1.03 11.44
C SER A 205 -20.36 -2.43 11.95
N PRO A 206 -21.59 -2.95 11.73
CA PRO A 206 -21.97 -4.27 12.27
C PRO A 206 -21.12 -5.43 11.75
N VAL A 207 -20.76 -5.41 10.46
CA VAL A 207 -19.97 -6.48 9.81
C VAL A 207 -18.49 -6.39 10.19
N SER A 208 -17.99 -5.17 10.45
CA SER A 208 -16.62 -4.92 10.91
C SER A 208 -16.32 -5.53 12.27
N HIS A 209 -17.34 -5.83 13.09
CA HIS A 209 -17.14 -6.49 14.39
C HIS A 209 -16.89 -8.00 14.25
N THR A 210 -16.97 -8.55 13.04
CA THR A 210 -16.67 -9.95 12.74
C THR A 210 -15.25 -10.10 12.18
N ASN A 211 -14.66 -11.29 12.33
CA ASN A 211 -13.36 -11.59 11.70
C ASN A 211 -13.42 -11.66 10.17
N GLN A 212 -14.61 -11.72 9.57
CA GLN A 212 -14.77 -11.75 8.12
C GLN A 212 -14.62 -10.36 7.49
N GLY A 213 -15.01 -9.32 8.22
CA GLY A 213 -14.93 -7.94 7.72
C GLY A 213 -15.74 -7.69 6.45
N TRP A 214 -15.35 -6.65 5.70
CA TRP A 214 -15.92 -6.31 4.40
C TRP A 214 -14.86 -5.65 3.51
N ILE A 215 -15.11 -5.63 2.21
CA ILE A 215 -14.22 -5.03 1.20
C ILE A 215 -15.06 -4.24 0.20
N GLU A 216 -14.80 -2.96 0.03
CA GLU A 216 -15.48 -2.11 -0.95
C GLU A 216 -14.57 -1.00 -1.50
N ASP A 217 -14.96 -0.45 -2.65
CA ASP A 217 -14.34 0.76 -3.19
C ASP A 217 -14.92 2.00 -2.48
N ALA A 218 -14.06 2.94 -2.11
CA ALA A 218 -14.41 4.14 -1.37
C ALA A 218 -13.54 5.32 -1.79
N THR A 219 -13.91 6.52 -1.32
CA THR A 219 -13.11 7.73 -1.51
C THR A 219 -12.70 8.30 -0.17
N HIS A 220 -11.40 8.34 0.09
CA HIS A 220 -10.82 8.99 1.27
C HIS A 220 -10.29 10.38 0.94
N ARG A 221 -9.92 11.12 1.98
CA ARG A 221 -9.16 12.38 1.89
C ARG A 221 -7.81 12.25 2.57
N ASN A 222 -6.77 12.79 1.95
CA ASN A 222 -5.46 12.98 2.59
C ASN A 222 -5.47 14.24 3.50
N VAL A 223 -4.36 14.52 4.17
CA VAL A 223 -4.23 15.70 5.06
C VAL A 223 -4.38 17.05 4.35
N GLU A 224 -4.08 17.10 3.05
CA GLU A 224 -4.25 18.28 2.20
C GLU A 224 -5.68 18.41 1.63
N GLY A 225 -6.55 17.44 1.91
CA GLY A 225 -7.94 17.41 1.45
C GLY A 225 -8.16 16.82 0.04
N ALA A 226 -7.10 16.35 -0.62
CA ALA A 226 -7.18 15.69 -1.92
C ALA A 226 -7.96 14.37 -1.84
N LEU A 227 -8.78 14.10 -2.85
CA LEU A 227 -9.58 12.88 -2.94
C LEU A 227 -8.71 11.69 -3.37
N LEU A 228 -8.79 10.61 -2.61
CA LEU A 228 -8.08 9.37 -2.83
C LEU A 228 -9.08 8.25 -3.16
N PRO A 229 -9.18 7.83 -4.42
CA PRO A 229 -9.93 6.62 -4.76
C PRO A 229 -9.18 5.40 -4.21
N ILE A 230 -9.85 4.61 -3.38
CA ILE A 230 -9.24 3.47 -2.70
C ILE A 230 -10.14 2.24 -2.76
N ARG A 231 -9.52 1.06 -2.64
CA ARG A 231 -10.19 -0.16 -2.21
C ARG A 231 -9.87 -0.39 -0.74
N LEU A 232 -10.90 -0.49 0.08
CA LEU A 232 -10.80 -0.56 1.53
C LEU A 232 -11.34 -1.92 2.01
N ALA A 233 -10.49 -2.67 2.70
CA ALA A 233 -10.89 -3.83 3.47
C ALA A 233 -10.82 -3.50 4.96
N VAL A 234 -11.88 -3.78 5.73
CA VAL A 234 -11.92 -3.54 7.19
C VAL A 234 -12.43 -4.78 7.90
N PHE A 235 -11.75 -5.18 8.97
CA PHE A 235 -12.08 -6.38 9.75
C PHE A 235 -11.82 -6.17 11.24
N GLY A 236 -12.55 -6.90 12.08
CA GLY A 236 -12.42 -6.86 13.52
C GLY A 236 -11.19 -7.62 13.99
N LEU A 237 -10.52 -7.10 15.02
CA LEU A 237 -9.41 -7.74 15.69
C LEU A 237 -9.84 -8.12 17.12
N PRO A 238 -10.23 -9.38 17.37
CA PRO A 238 -10.56 -9.84 18.71
C PRO A 238 -9.31 -10.20 19.52
N ASP A 239 -9.40 -10.06 20.84
CA ASP A 239 -8.46 -10.62 21.79
C ASP A 239 -8.59 -12.17 21.86
N PRO A 240 -7.67 -12.89 22.54
CA PRO A 240 -7.76 -14.34 22.70
C PRO A 240 -9.02 -14.84 23.43
N ARG A 241 -9.79 -13.95 24.06
CA ARG A 241 -11.04 -14.24 24.76
C ARG A 241 -12.27 -13.93 23.89
N GLY A 242 -12.08 -13.47 22.65
CA GLY A 242 -13.13 -13.12 21.70
C GLY A 242 -13.67 -11.70 21.84
N ASN A 243 -13.10 -10.85 22.70
CA ASN A 243 -13.53 -9.45 22.82
C ASN A 243 -12.88 -8.59 21.75
N LEU A 244 -13.64 -7.71 21.11
CA LEU A 244 -13.11 -6.81 20.11
C LEU A 244 -12.08 -5.83 20.71
N MET A 245 -10.83 -5.90 20.25
CA MET A 245 -9.73 -5.02 20.66
C MET A 245 -9.64 -3.78 19.75
N GLY A 246 -10.03 -3.93 18.48
CA GLY A 246 -9.94 -2.85 17.50
C GLY A 246 -10.31 -3.33 16.10
N TYR A 247 -9.96 -2.53 15.10
CA TYR A 247 -10.19 -2.83 13.69
C TYR A 247 -8.90 -2.69 12.89
N GLY A 248 -8.64 -3.66 12.03
CA GLY A 248 -7.58 -3.57 11.02
C GLY A 248 -8.15 -3.11 9.69
N ALA A 249 -7.38 -2.33 8.95
CA ALA A 249 -7.71 -1.95 7.58
C ALA A 249 -6.54 -2.18 6.62
N ILE A 250 -6.89 -2.64 5.42
CA ILE A 250 -5.98 -2.74 4.26
C ILE A 250 -6.53 -1.81 3.19
N ILE A 251 -5.70 -0.87 2.75
CA ILE A 251 -6.08 0.23 1.87
C ILE A 251 -5.21 0.22 0.61
N GLN A 252 -5.82 -0.08 -0.52
CA GLN A 252 -5.17 -0.05 -1.82
C GLN A 252 -5.52 1.25 -2.56
N ASN A 253 -4.50 1.99 -3.00
CA ASN A 253 -4.69 3.19 -3.81
C ASN A 253 -5.03 2.82 -5.26
N LEU A 254 -6.13 3.36 -5.78
CA LEU A 254 -6.59 3.10 -7.15
C LEU A 254 -6.24 4.24 -8.12
N SER A 255 -5.58 5.31 -7.65
CA SER A 255 -5.32 6.52 -8.43
C SER A 255 -4.49 6.26 -9.70
N GLU A 256 -3.45 5.43 -9.61
CA GLU A 256 -2.63 5.08 -10.78
C GLU A 256 -3.42 4.22 -11.78
N GLN A 257 -4.14 3.21 -11.29
CA GLN A 257 -4.96 2.35 -12.13
C GLN A 257 -6.04 3.16 -12.86
N GLN A 258 -6.70 4.10 -12.19
CA GLN A 258 -7.68 4.98 -12.82
C GLN A 258 -7.03 5.90 -13.86
N ARG A 259 -5.86 6.48 -13.57
CA ARG A 259 -5.11 7.30 -14.56
C ARG A 259 -4.74 6.49 -15.80
N LEU A 260 -4.26 5.26 -15.63
CA LEU A 260 -3.93 4.36 -16.74
C LEU A 260 -5.18 3.99 -17.55
N LEU A 261 -6.29 3.66 -16.89
CA LEU A 261 -7.55 3.36 -17.56
C LEU A 261 -8.06 4.55 -18.38
N ILE A 262 -8.03 5.77 -17.84
CA ILE A 262 -8.42 6.99 -18.55
C ILE A 262 -7.50 7.21 -19.76
N SER A 263 -6.19 7.08 -19.60
CA SER A 263 -5.22 7.24 -20.69
C SER A 263 -5.42 6.22 -21.81
N LEU A 264 -5.69 4.95 -21.47
CA LEU A 264 -6.01 3.90 -22.43
C LEU A 264 -7.33 4.20 -23.18
N GLN A 265 -8.36 4.66 -22.47
CA GLN A 265 -9.62 5.06 -23.08
C GLN A 265 -9.43 6.21 -24.07
N ASP A 266 -8.67 7.23 -23.71
CA ASP A 266 -8.39 8.36 -24.60
C ASP A 266 -7.59 7.95 -25.83
N ASN A 267 -6.57 7.09 -25.67
CA ASN A 267 -5.80 6.60 -26.80
C ASN A 267 -6.65 5.73 -27.74
N SER A 268 -7.51 4.87 -27.17
CA SER A 268 -8.47 4.06 -27.94
C SER A 268 -9.41 4.95 -28.75
N ARG A 269 -9.98 6.01 -28.14
CA ARG A 269 -10.82 6.99 -28.85
C ARG A 269 -10.07 7.66 -30.01
N ARG A 270 -8.82 8.06 -29.79
CA ARG A 270 -7.97 8.69 -30.83
C ARG A 270 -7.71 7.74 -32.01
N LEU A 271 -7.36 6.48 -31.73
CA LEU A 271 -7.11 5.47 -32.76
C LEU A 271 -8.38 5.13 -33.54
N GLN A 272 -9.52 5.02 -32.87
CA GLN A 272 -10.81 4.80 -33.54
C GLN A 272 -11.17 5.94 -34.50
N ALA A 273 -10.98 7.19 -34.08
CA ALA A 273 -11.20 8.36 -34.95
C ALA A 273 -10.29 8.33 -36.18
N ALA A 274 -9.00 8.05 -35.99
CA ALA A 274 -8.03 7.95 -37.08
C ALA A 274 -8.36 6.82 -38.06
N ALA A 275 -8.76 5.65 -37.57
CA ALA A 275 -9.15 4.50 -38.39
C ALA A 275 -10.44 4.77 -39.19
N GLU A 276 -11.41 5.48 -38.62
CA GLU A 276 -12.62 5.89 -39.31
C GLU A 276 -12.31 6.83 -40.48
N VAL A 277 -11.47 7.85 -40.26
CA VAL A 277 -11.01 8.76 -41.32
C VAL A 277 -10.25 8.01 -42.41
N ALA A 278 -9.31 7.12 -42.03
CA ALA A 278 -8.53 6.34 -42.99
C ALA A 278 -9.40 5.42 -43.86
N ARG A 279 -10.41 4.77 -43.28
CA ARG A 279 -11.35 3.90 -44.01
C ARG A 279 -12.14 4.67 -45.06
N VAL A 280 -12.47 5.92 -44.79
CA VAL A 280 -13.25 6.77 -45.70
C VAL A 280 -12.36 7.31 -46.82
N ALA A 281 -11.13 7.70 -46.50
CA ALA A 281 -10.14 8.11 -47.49
C ALA A 281 -9.85 7.02 -48.54
N VAL A 282 -9.90 5.74 -48.14
CA VAL A 282 -9.65 4.60 -49.04
C VAL A 282 -10.89 4.20 -49.87
N SER A 283 -12.12 4.54 -49.44
CA SER A 283 -13.35 4.00 -50.04
C SER A 283 -14.09 4.93 -51.01
N LYS A 284 -13.69 6.20 -51.17
CA LYS A 284 -14.33 7.15 -52.08
C LYS A 284 -13.30 7.87 -52.97
N PRO A 285 -13.33 7.68 -54.31
CA PRO A 285 -12.44 8.40 -55.23
C PRO A 285 -12.88 9.86 -55.50
N ASP A 286 -13.91 10.34 -54.81
CA ASP A 286 -14.45 11.70 -54.95
C ASP A 286 -14.03 12.57 -53.75
N LEU A 287 -13.22 13.60 -54.02
CA LEU A 287 -12.63 14.50 -53.01
C LEU A 287 -13.71 15.22 -52.20
N ASP A 288 -14.80 15.65 -52.84
CA ASP A 288 -15.87 16.39 -52.16
C ASP A 288 -16.66 15.50 -51.20
N SER A 289 -16.90 14.24 -51.59
CA SER A 289 -17.51 13.24 -50.71
C SER A 289 -16.61 12.84 -49.54
N LEU A 290 -15.29 12.85 -49.73
CA LEU A 290 -14.32 12.63 -48.65
C LEU A 290 -14.35 13.81 -47.66
N LEU A 291 -14.24 15.05 -48.15
CA LEU A 291 -14.24 16.26 -47.33
C LEU A 291 -15.53 16.39 -46.51
N ARG A 292 -16.70 16.14 -47.11
CA ARG A 292 -17.98 16.14 -46.37
C ARG A 292 -17.99 15.11 -45.24
N HIS A 293 -17.46 13.92 -45.47
CA HIS A 293 -17.40 12.91 -44.44
C HIS A 293 -16.38 13.25 -43.33
N VAL A 294 -15.22 13.80 -43.69
CA VAL A 294 -14.23 14.27 -42.71
C VAL A 294 -14.82 15.39 -41.86
N ALA A 295 -15.53 16.34 -42.44
CA ALA A 295 -16.23 17.40 -41.70
C ALA A 295 -17.25 16.81 -40.70
N ALA A 296 -18.02 15.80 -41.12
CA ALA A 296 -18.96 15.09 -40.25
C ALA A 296 -18.29 14.37 -39.08
N VAL A 297 -17.16 13.71 -39.32
CA VAL A 297 -16.38 13.06 -38.25
C VAL A 297 -15.84 14.11 -37.28
N ILE A 298 -15.20 15.17 -37.79
CA ILE A 298 -14.62 16.23 -36.95
C ILE A 298 -15.69 16.88 -36.08
N GLN A 299 -16.86 17.22 -36.65
CA GLN A 299 -17.95 17.84 -35.90
C GLN A 299 -18.42 16.95 -34.74
N ARG A 300 -18.59 15.64 -34.99
CA ARG A 300 -19.01 14.67 -33.97
C ARG A 300 -18.01 14.55 -32.82
N TYR A 301 -16.70 14.68 -33.12
CA TYR A 301 -15.65 14.54 -32.12
C TYR A 301 -15.33 15.84 -31.35
N LEU A 302 -15.43 17.00 -32.00
CA LEU A 302 -15.13 18.29 -31.40
C LEU A 302 -16.35 18.96 -30.75
N THR A 303 -17.56 18.43 -30.93
CA THR A 303 -18.81 18.99 -30.36
C THR A 303 -19.03 20.46 -30.72
N CYS A 304 -18.64 20.84 -31.93
CA CYS A 304 -18.85 22.17 -32.48
C CYS A 304 -20.14 22.20 -33.33
N ASP A 305 -20.80 23.35 -33.34
CA ASP A 305 -22.06 23.52 -34.07
C ASP A 305 -21.86 23.36 -35.58
N ILE A 306 -20.73 23.85 -36.10
CA ILE A 306 -20.39 23.86 -37.51
C ILE A 306 -18.91 23.50 -37.70
N VAL A 307 -18.61 22.66 -38.70
CA VAL A 307 -17.27 22.43 -39.23
C VAL A 307 -17.26 22.71 -40.72
N SER A 308 -16.37 23.57 -41.19
CA SER A 308 -16.13 23.78 -42.62
C SER A 308 -14.69 23.39 -43.00
N LEU A 309 -14.54 22.88 -44.23
CA LEU A 309 -13.25 22.58 -44.84
C LEU A 309 -13.12 23.39 -46.13
N ALA A 310 -12.05 24.17 -46.21
CA ALA A 310 -11.72 24.97 -47.38
C ALA A 310 -10.41 24.48 -48.02
N LEU A 311 -10.38 24.46 -49.35
CA LEU A 311 -9.17 24.21 -50.13
C LEU A 311 -8.66 25.51 -50.74
N ARG A 312 -7.34 25.63 -50.85
CA ARG A 312 -6.74 26.75 -51.57
C ARG A 312 -6.83 26.54 -53.08
N GLU A 313 -7.41 27.51 -53.78
CA GLU A 313 -7.46 27.56 -55.24
C GLU A 313 -6.91 28.90 -55.74
N GLY A 314 -5.68 28.88 -56.23
CA GLY A 314 -4.97 30.10 -56.65
C GLY A 314 -4.78 31.07 -55.48
N ASP A 315 -5.43 32.23 -55.60
CA ASP A 315 -5.39 33.36 -54.67
C ASP A 315 -6.56 33.37 -53.68
N ALA A 316 -7.37 32.31 -53.58
CA ALA A 316 -8.50 32.23 -52.65
C ALA A 316 -8.55 30.90 -51.90
N LEU A 317 -9.17 30.91 -50.72
CA LEU A 317 -9.69 29.72 -50.05
C LEU A 317 -11.13 29.51 -50.50
N VAL A 318 -11.47 28.28 -50.89
CA VAL A 318 -12.81 27.94 -51.34
C VAL A 318 -13.37 26.84 -50.46
N MET A 319 -14.50 27.12 -49.81
CA MET A 319 -15.18 26.13 -48.99
C MET A 319 -15.68 24.99 -49.87
N ARG A 320 -15.34 23.76 -49.49
CA ARG A 320 -15.66 22.52 -50.23
C ARG A 320 -16.62 21.61 -49.47
N ALA A 321 -16.61 21.71 -48.14
CA ALA A 321 -17.54 20.98 -47.30
C ALA A 321 -17.88 21.82 -46.08
N ALA A 322 -19.13 21.72 -45.64
CA ALA A 322 -19.56 22.21 -44.36
C ALA A 322 -20.56 21.24 -43.74
N GLN A 323 -20.45 21.06 -42.43
CA GLN A 323 -21.31 20.19 -41.64
C GLN A 323 -21.85 20.99 -40.47
N GLY A 324 -23.18 21.05 -40.32
CA GLY A 324 -23.88 21.62 -39.17
C GLY A 324 -24.53 20.55 -38.31
N ALA A 325 -25.13 20.95 -37.18
CA ALA A 325 -25.74 20.04 -36.19
C ALA A 325 -26.81 19.10 -36.79
N GLU A 326 -27.59 19.58 -37.76
CA GLU A 326 -28.68 18.82 -38.39
C GLU A 326 -28.25 18.02 -39.63
N GLY A 327 -27.01 18.18 -40.09
CA GLY A 327 -26.54 17.51 -41.30
C GLY A 327 -25.54 18.34 -42.13
N PRO A 328 -25.16 17.83 -43.32
CA PRO A 328 -24.32 18.56 -44.27
C PRO A 328 -25.02 19.84 -44.72
N LEU A 329 -24.26 20.94 -44.78
CA LEU A 329 -24.75 22.24 -45.21
C LEU A 329 -24.50 22.41 -46.69
N ASP A 330 -25.56 22.67 -47.45
CA ASP A 330 -25.47 23.05 -48.85
C ASP A 330 -25.21 24.55 -48.94
N LEU A 331 -23.93 24.93 -48.85
CA LEU A 331 -23.51 26.33 -48.95
C LEU A 331 -23.26 26.68 -50.42
N PRO A 332 -23.68 27.88 -50.88
CA PRO A 332 -23.22 28.38 -52.16
C PRO A 332 -21.68 28.51 -52.14
N PRO A 333 -21.01 28.60 -53.31
CA PRO A 333 -19.54 28.61 -53.38
C PRO A 333 -18.95 29.81 -52.65
N VAL A 334 -18.57 29.63 -51.38
CA VAL A 334 -17.93 30.69 -50.60
C VAL A 334 -16.45 30.71 -50.95
N ARG A 335 -16.02 31.83 -51.53
CA ARG A 335 -14.62 32.13 -51.89
C ARG A 335 -14.12 33.23 -50.98
N LEU A 336 -13.02 32.99 -50.28
CA LEU A 336 -12.33 33.93 -49.42
C LEU A 336 -10.99 34.30 -50.06
N PRO A 337 -10.87 35.47 -50.71
CA PRO A 337 -9.61 35.93 -51.30
C PRO A 337 -8.52 36.08 -50.25
N LEU A 338 -7.30 35.60 -50.55
CA LEU A 338 -6.16 35.60 -49.62
C LEU A 338 -5.59 36.99 -49.36
N ASP A 339 -5.86 37.97 -50.23
CA ASP A 339 -5.47 39.37 -50.09
C ASP A 339 -6.33 40.14 -49.06
N HIS A 340 -7.48 39.60 -48.69
CA HIS A 340 -8.32 40.13 -47.63
C HIS A 340 -7.99 39.48 -46.28
N LEU A 341 -7.79 40.31 -45.26
CA LEU A 341 -7.49 39.85 -43.90
C LEU A 341 -8.76 39.28 -43.24
N SER A 342 -8.75 37.99 -42.95
CA SER A 342 -9.76 37.27 -42.15
C SER A 342 -9.07 36.31 -41.19
N LEU A 343 -9.80 35.74 -40.22
CA LEU A 343 -9.28 34.65 -39.37
C LEU A 343 -8.75 33.48 -40.22
N ASN A 344 -9.50 33.12 -41.27
CA ASN A 344 -9.18 32.05 -42.20
C ASN A 344 -7.89 32.32 -43.00
N THR A 345 -7.81 33.50 -43.63
CA THR A 345 -6.66 33.87 -44.46
C THR A 345 -5.41 34.14 -43.62
N TRP A 346 -5.57 34.69 -42.41
CA TRP A 346 -4.45 34.87 -41.47
C TRP A 346 -3.86 33.54 -41.03
N ALA A 347 -4.69 32.55 -40.65
CA ALA A 347 -4.23 31.26 -40.17
C ALA A 347 -3.44 30.50 -41.26
N VAL A 348 -3.95 30.53 -42.50
CA VAL A 348 -3.27 29.92 -43.65
C VAL A 348 -1.98 30.66 -44.02
N THR A 349 -1.98 31.99 -44.04
CA THR A 349 -0.79 32.79 -44.39
C THR A 349 0.35 32.62 -43.39
N ASN A 350 0.02 32.53 -42.09
CA ASN A 350 1.00 32.36 -41.02
C ASN A 350 1.29 30.88 -40.70
N ALA A 351 0.57 29.95 -41.33
CA ALA A 351 0.63 28.52 -41.06
C ALA A 351 0.52 28.18 -39.55
N GLN A 352 -0.37 28.90 -38.85
CA GLN A 352 -0.64 28.74 -37.42
C GLN A 352 -2.15 28.66 -37.14
N PRO A 353 -2.59 27.79 -36.22
CA PRO A 353 -3.99 27.75 -35.80
C PRO A 353 -4.37 29.02 -35.04
N VAL A 354 -5.63 29.44 -35.18
CA VAL A 354 -6.21 30.58 -34.46
C VAL A 354 -7.48 30.12 -33.76
N LEU A 355 -7.54 30.34 -32.44
CA LEU A 355 -8.75 30.20 -31.65
C LEU A 355 -9.25 31.58 -31.26
N CYS A 356 -10.45 31.93 -31.72
CA CYS A 356 -11.17 33.13 -31.33
C CYS A 356 -12.39 32.71 -30.50
N ASN A 357 -12.32 32.92 -29.17
CA ASN A 357 -13.40 32.53 -28.26
C ASN A 357 -14.59 33.51 -28.26
N ASP A 358 -14.39 34.73 -28.76
CA ASP A 358 -15.45 35.74 -28.94
C ASP A 358 -15.15 36.54 -30.22
N VAL A 359 -15.90 36.23 -31.27
CA VAL A 359 -15.69 36.85 -32.59
C VAL A 359 -15.95 38.36 -32.61
N THR A 360 -16.69 38.90 -31.64
CA THR A 360 -16.95 40.35 -31.55
C THR A 360 -15.71 41.15 -31.13
N THR A 361 -14.71 40.46 -30.58
CA THR A 361 -13.47 41.07 -30.06
C THR A 361 -12.31 41.01 -31.05
N ASP A 362 -12.39 40.20 -32.09
CA ASP A 362 -11.31 40.02 -33.07
C ASP A 362 -11.63 40.77 -34.38
N PRO A 363 -10.88 41.82 -34.74
CA PRO A 363 -11.14 42.60 -35.95
C PRO A 363 -10.89 41.81 -37.25
N ARG A 364 -10.30 40.61 -37.17
CA ARG A 364 -10.11 39.71 -38.31
C ARG A 364 -11.33 38.84 -38.58
N TYR A 365 -12.30 38.78 -37.66
CA TYR A 365 -13.51 38.03 -37.92
C TYR A 365 -14.33 38.72 -39.02
N GLN A 366 -14.72 37.93 -40.03
CA GLN A 366 -15.61 38.39 -41.09
C GLN A 366 -16.84 37.48 -41.09
N PRO A 367 -18.04 38.02 -40.84
CA PRO A 367 -19.25 37.20 -40.89
C PRO A 367 -19.49 36.73 -42.32
N VAL A 368 -19.67 35.43 -42.49
CA VAL A 368 -20.13 34.83 -43.75
C VAL A 368 -21.66 34.75 -43.65
N PRO A 369 -22.43 35.56 -44.40
CA PRO A 369 -23.89 35.63 -44.27
C PRO A 369 -24.60 34.29 -44.45
N GLU A 370 -23.99 33.37 -45.19
CA GLU A 370 -24.47 32.02 -45.47
C GLU A 370 -24.23 31.04 -44.32
N LEU A 371 -23.43 31.43 -43.32
CA LEU A 371 -23.24 30.71 -42.06
C LEU A 371 -24.05 31.39 -40.94
N TRP A 372 -24.53 30.61 -39.98
CA TRP A 372 -25.26 31.13 -38.80
C TRP A 372 -24.38 32.08 -37.95
N GLN A 373 -25.00 32.75 -36.98
CA GLN A 373 -24.27 33.60 -36.03
C GLN A 373 -23.21 32.79 -35.27
N VAL A 374 -21.95 32.88 -35.72
CA VAL A 374 -20.80 32.27 -35.05
C VAL A 374 -20.45 33.12 -33.84
N ALA A 375 -20.36 32.50 -32.66
CA ALA A 375 -19.91 33.17 -31.44
C ALA A 375 -18.40 33.00 -31.20
N ALA A 376 -17.85 31.86 -31.62
CA ALA A 376 -16.44 31.49 -31.49
C ALA A 376 -15.99 30.71 -32.74
N GLU A 377 -14.76 30.91 -33.18
CA GLU A 377 -14.19 30.28 -34.38
C GLU A 377 -12.80 29.70 -34.09
N LEU A 378 -12.58 28.44 -34.49
CA LEU A 378 -11.27 27.80 -34.50
C LEU A 378 -10.88 27.51 -35.94
N VAL A 379 -9.79 28.13 -36.41
CA VAL A 379 -9.23 27.89 -37.73
C VAL A 379 -7.93 27.10 -37.57
N VAL A 380 -7.84 25.95 -38.23
CA VAL A 380 -6.63 25.11 -38.24
C VAL A 380 -6.12 24.97 -39.68
N PRO A 381 -4.94 25.52 -40.03
CA PRO A 381 -4.37 25.32 -41.34
C PRO A 381 -3.82 23.89 -41.45
N LEU A 382 -4.29 23.16 -42.47
CA LEU A 382 -3.80 21.82 -42.81
C LEU A 382 -2.62 21.97 -43.78
N ARG A 383 -1.52 21.26 -43.53
CA ARG A 383 -0.30 21.28 -44.37
C ARG A 383 -0.25 20.11 -45.33
#